data_AF-A0A0R1X762-F1
#
_entry.id   AF-A0A0R1X762-F1
#
_cell.length_a   1.000
_cell.length_b   1.000
_cell.length_c   1.000
_cell.angle_alpha   90.00
_cell.angle_beta   90.00
_cell.angle_gamma   90.00
#
_symmetry.space_group_name_H-M   'P 1'
#
loop_
_entity.id
_entity.type
_entity.pdbx_description
1 polymer ?
#
loop_
_entity_poly.entity_id
_entity_poly.type
_entity_poly.pdbx_seq_one_letter_code
_entity_poly.pdbx_strand_id
1 'polypeptide(L)'
;MKKQSTTIISIILIIIIVIFAVANTASVAVNLLFTKFQMPLILLILVCLLIGALIIYLLSFSTHLKQDKELKELRASKVDPKQLQKLQGQVKGLLKENARLKETNAQLKKVADKPASGSQQK
;
A
#
# COMPACT_ATOMS: atom_id res chain seq x y z
N MET A 1 6.28 8.34 10.37
CA MET A 1 5.78 9.41 11.27
C MET A 1 5.11 10.60 10.56
N LYS A 2 5.24 10.78 9.23
CA LYS A 2 4.69 11.93 8.48
C LYS A 2 3.14 12.02 8.38
N LYS A 3 2.42 10.89 8.48
CA LYS A 3 0.96 10.85 8.23
C LYS A 3 0.12 11.52 9.33
N GLN A 4 0.51 11.40 10.61
CA GLN A 4 -0.26 12.00 11.70
C GLN A 4 -0.07 13.52 11.79
N SER A 5 1.13 14.02 11.44
CA SER A 5 1.38 15.46 11.36
C SER A 5 0.51 16.13 10.30
N THR A 6 0.32 15.51 9.13
CA THR A 6 -0.61 16.02 8.10
C THR A 6 -2.03 16.13 8.62
N THR A 7 -2.55 15.12 9.34
CA THR A 7 -3.91 15.16 9.91
C THR A 7 -4.08 16.32 10.89
N ILE A 8 -3.12 16.51 11.79
CA ILE A 8 -3.17 17.60 12.80
C ILE A 8 -3.17 18.97 12.10
N ILE A 9 -2.29 19.16 11.11
CA ILE A 9 -2.23 20.39 10.32
C ILE A 9 -3.55 20.64 9.57
N SER A 10 -4.15 19.59 8.99
CA SER A 10 -5.45 19.71 8.31
C SER A 10 -6.58 20.13 9.25
N ILE A 11 -6.61 19.61 10.47
CA ILE A 11 -7.61 20.02 11.47
C ILE A 11 -7.45 21.50 11.83
N ILE A 12 -6.23 21.95 12.10
CA ILE A 12 -5.94 23.36 12.39
C ILE A 12 -6.39 24.26 11.22
N LEU A 13 -6.09 23.85 9.99
CA LEU A 13 -6.50 24.59 8.80
C LEU A 13 -8.03 24.66 8.64
N ILE A 14 -8.75 23.56 8.90
CA ILE A 14 -10.22 23.53 8.86
C ILE A 14 -10.81 24.51 9.89
N ILE A 15 -10.26 24.53 11.11
CA ILE A 15 -10.70 25.48 12.15
C ILE A 15 -10.51 26.93 11.68
N ILE A 16 -9.35 27.25 11.08
CA ILE A 16 -9.10 28.58 10.52
C ILE A 16 -10.15 28.93 9.44
N ILE A 17 -10.43 28.02 8.51
CA ILE A 17 -11.46 28.22 7.47
C ILE A 17 -12.84 28.49 8.09
N VAL A 18 -13.23 27.74 9.13
CA VAL A 18 -14.51 27.94 9.84
C VAL A 18 -14.56 29.32 10.50
N ILE A 19 -13.47 29.75 11.15
CA ILE A 19 -13.38 31.10 11.73
C ILE A 19 -13.56 32.16 10.65
N PHE A 20 -12.88 32.03 9.52
CA PHE A 20 -13.06 32.93 8.37
C PHE A 20 -14.50 32.93 7.85
N ALA A 21 -15.15 31.76 7.80
CA ALA A 21 -16.53 31.64 7.34
C ALA A 21 -17.50 32.39 8.26
N VAL A 22 -17.33 32.25 9.58
CA VAL A 22 -18.18 32.93 10.58
C VAL A 22 -17.88 34.43 10.64
N ALA A 23 -16.61 34.83 10.53
CA ALA A 23 -16.23 36.25 10.54
C ALA A 23 -16.70 37.00 9.28
N ASN A 24 -16.90 36.30 8.17
CA ASN A 24 -17.28 36.87 6.87
C ASN A 24 -18.69 36.44 6.45
N THR A 25 -19.65 36.44 7.39
CA THR A 25 -21.07 36.15 7.14
C THR A 25 -21.84 37.32 6.50
N ALA A 26 -21.18 38.47 6.31
CA ALA A 26 -21.77 39.60 5.61
C ALA A 26 -22.23 39.19 4.20
N SER A 27 -23.53 39.37 3.95
CA SER A 27 -24.13 38.98 2.68
C SER A 27 -23.79 39.99 1.59
N VAL A 28 -23.20 39.52 0.50
CA VAL A 28 -22.84 40.33 -0.67
C VAL A 28 -23.68 39.88 -1.86
N ALA A 29 -24.04 40.83 -2.72
CA ALA A 29 -24.73 40.55 -3.97
C ALA A 29 -23.78 39.89 -4.97
N VAL A 30 -24.08 38.66 -5.35
CA VAL A 30 -23.31 37.90 -6.34
C VAL A 30 -24.13 37.82 -7.61
N ASN A 31 -23.53 38.28 -8.72
CA ASN A 31 -24.07 38.09 -10.05
C ASN A 31 -23.42 36.84 -10.67
N LEU A 32 -24.15 35.74 -10.75
CA LEU A 32 -23.77 34.58 -11.55
C LEU A 32 -24.14 34.83 -13.01
N LEU A 33 -23.66 33.97 -13.92
CA LEU A 33 -23.88 34.10 -15.36
C LEU A 33 -25.35 34.21 -15.77
N PHE A 34 -26.26 33.57 -15.00
CA PHE A 34 -27.69 33.50 -15.33
C PHE A 34 -28.63 33.93 -14.19
N THR A 35 -28.10 34.31 -13.03
CA THR A 35 -28.91 34.56 -11.83
C THR A 35 -28.16 35.42 -10.82
N LYS A 36 -28.89 36.05 -9.90
CA LYS A 36 -28.33 36.89 -8.83
C LYS A 36 -28.80 36.38 -7.48
N PHE A 37 -27.88 36.25 -6.53
CA PHE A 37 -28.20 35.81 -5.17
C PHE A 37 -27.40 36.60 -4.13
N GLN A 38 -27.98 36.74 -2.94
CA GLN A 38 -27.32 37.32 -1.78
C GLN A 38 -26.73 36.18 -0.95
N MET A 39 -25.40 36.13 -0.83
CA MET A 39 -24.74 35.14 0.01
C MET A 39 -23.40 35.66 0.54
N PRO A 40 -22.89 35.09 1.65
CA PRO A 40 -21.54 35.37 2.11
C PRO A 40 -20.49 34.98 1.05
N LEU A 41 -19.52 35.86 0.79
CA LEU A 41 -18.51 35.64 -0.26
C LEU A 41 -17.67 34.37 -0.01
N ILE A 42 -17.40 34.04 1.25
CA ILE A 42 -16.64 32.85 1.64
C ILE A 42 -17.35 31.55 1.24
N LEU A 43 -18.69 31.49 1.34
CA LEU A 43 -19.47 30.32 0.91
C LEU A 43 -19.32 30.11 -0.61
N LEU A 44 -19.36 31.19 -1.39
CA LEU A 44 -19.18 31.12 -2.84
C LEU A 44 -17.80 30.55 -3.19
N ILE A 45 -16.74 31.05 -2.55
CA ILE A 45 -15.37 30.57 -2.75
C ILE A 45 -15.26 29.08 -2.42
N LEU A 46 -15.84 28.64 -1.29
CA LEU A 46 -15.83 27.23 -0.90
C LEU A 46 -16.55 26.34 -1.92
N VAL A 47 -17.72 26.75 -2.41
CA VAL A 47 -18.46 26.00 -3.45
C VAL A 47 -17.63 25.89 -4.73
N CYS A 48 -17.06 27.00 -5.21
CA CYS A 48 -16.20 26.99 -6.39
C CYS A 48 -14.96 26.09 -6.21
N LEU A 49 -14.32 26.16 -5.04
CA LEU A 49 -13.18 25.31 -4.69
C LEU A 49 -13.54 23.83 -4.70
N LEU A 50 -14.69 23.48 -4.11
CA LEU A 50 -15.19 22.10 -4.09
C LEU A 50 -15.49 21.58 -5.50
N ILE A 51 -16.12 22.40 -6.35
CA ILE A 51 -16.38 22.04 -7.76
C ILE A 51 -15.05 21.83 -8.50
N GLY A 52 -14.08 22.73 -8.34
CA GLY A 52 -12.75 22.58 -8.93
C GLY A 52 -12.03 21.32 -8.48
N ALA A 53 -12.03 21.02 -7.17
CA ALA A 53 -11.45 19.80 -6.62
C ALA A 53 -12.14 18.54 -7.15
N LEU A 54 -13.47 18.57 -7.28
CA LEU A 54 -14.26 17.47 -7.83
C LEU A 54 -13.89 17.22 -9.30
N ILE A 55 -13.74 18.26 -10.12
CA ILE A 55 -13.30 18.15 -11.51
C ILE A 55 -11.90 17.51 -11.58
N ILE A 56 -10.95 18.00 -10.79
CA ILE A 56 -9.58 17.46 -10.75
C ILE A 56 -9.59 15.98 -10.33
N TYR A 57 -10.40 15.63 -9.33
CA TYR A 57 -10.56 14.27 -8.86
C TYR A 57 -11.12 13.35 -9.95
N LEU A 58 -12.19 13.76 -10.63
CA LEU A 58 -12.81 13.01 -11.74
C LEU A 58 -11.83 12.80 -12.90
N LEU A 59 -11.08 13.84 -13.28
CA LEU A 59 -10.07 13.75 -14.32
C LEU A 59 -8.92 12.81 -13.92
N SER A 60 -8.46 12.88 -12.66
CA SER A 60 -7.37 12.03 -12.15
C SER A 60 -7.78 10.57 -12.00
N PHE A 61 -9.05 10.30 -11.69
CA PHE A 61 -9.58 8.94 -11.53
C PHE A 61 -9.36 8.09 -12.80
N SER A 62 -9.55 8.68 -13.98
CA SER A 62 -9.31 8.01 -15.27
C SER A 62 -7.84 7.62 -15.48
N THR A 63 -6.91 8.39 -14.92
CA THR A 63 -5.46 8.13 -15.01
C THR A 63 -5.03 7.02 -14.06
N HIS A 64 -5.59 6.99 -12.85
CA HIS A 64 -5.30 5.94 -11.86
C HIS A 64 -5.70 4.54 -12.35
N LEU A 65 -6.83 4.43 -13.06
CA LEU A 65 -7.27 3.17 -13.68
C LEU A 65 -6.26 2.62 -14.71
N LYS A 66 -5.60 3.49 -15.46
CA LYS A 66 -4.57 3.08 -16.44
C LYS A 66 -3.29 2.67 -15.72
N GLN A 67 -2.87 3.45 -14.73
CA GLN A 67 -1.68 3.17 -13.91
C GLN A 67 -1.81 1.84 -13.16
N ASP A 68 -2.98 1.49 -12.63
CA ASP A 68 -3.21 0.22 -11.95
C ASP A 68 -3.14 -0.97 -12.91
N LYS A 69 -3.64 -0.82 -14.13
CA LYS A 69 -3.52 -1.84 -15.18
C LYS A 69 -2.08 -2.01 -15.63
N GLU A 70 -1.37 -0.92 -15.86
CA GLU A 70 0.04 -0.94 -16.26
C GLU A 70 0.93 -1.50 -15.13
N LEU A 71 0.66 -1.16 -13.87
CA LEU A 71 1.31 -1.77 -12.70
C LEU A 71 1.05 -3.28 -12.63
N LYS A 72 -0.17 -3.72 -12.96
CA LYS A 72 -0.51 -5.16 -12.98
C LYS A 72 0.20 -5.89 -14.12
N GLU A 73 0.26 -5.28 -15.30
CA GLU A 73 0.95 -5.82 -16.48
C GLU A 73 2.46 -5.85 -16.29
N LEU A 74 3.07 -4.76 -15.81
CA LEU A 74 4.50 -4.69 -15.47
C LEU A 74 4.89 -5.72 -14.40
N ARG A 75 4.03 -5.96 -13.40
CA ARG A 75 4.25 -7.03 -12.39
C ARG A 75 4.14 -8.42 -13.00
N ALA A 76 3.18 -8.64 -13.89
CA ALA A 76 3.02 -9.92 -14.60
C ALA A 76 4.18 -10.21 -15.57
N SER A 77 4.74 -9.19 -16.21
CA SER A 77 5.86 -9.34 -17.15
C SER A 77 7.22 -9.44 -16.47
N LYS A 78 7.42 -8.84 -15.29
CA LYS A 78 8.68 -8.96 -14.50
C LYS A 78 8.77 -10.27 -13.72
N VAL A 79 7.64 -10.91 -13.44
CA VAL A 79 7.58 -12.20 -12.74
C VAL A 79 6.94 -13.20 -13.69
N ASP A 80 7.77 -13.88 -14.49
CA ASP A 80 7.27 -15.00 -15.30
C ASP A 80 6.70 -16.05 -14.33
N PRO A 81 5.37 -16.28 -14.33
CA PRO A 81 4.74 -17.20 -13.39
C PRO A 81 5.31 -18.61 -13.50
N LYS A 82 5.85 -18.99 -14.68
CA LYS A 82 6.55 -20.26 -14.88
C LYS A 82 7.88 -20.31 -14.14
N GLN A 83 8.64 -19.21 -14.11
CA GLN A 83 9.89 -19.13 -13.36
C GLN A 83 9.63 -19.20 -11.85
N LEU A 84 8.61 -18.49 -11.35
CA LEU A 84 8.25 -18.51 -9.94
C LEU A 84 7.82 -19.92 -9.49
N GLN A 85 7.03 -20.62 -10.31
CA GLN A 85 6.61 -21.99 -10.04
C GLN A 85 7.80 -22.97 -10.08
N LYS A 86 8.72 -22.81 -11.03
CA LYS A 86 9.93 -23.64 -11.13
C LYS A 86 10.85 -23.43 -9.93
N LEU A 87 11.05 -22.19 -9.49
CA LEU A 87 11.89 -21.84 -8.35
C LEU A 87 11.27 -22.36 -7.04
N GLN A 88 9.95 -22.25 -6.86
CA GLN A 88 9.24 -22.87 -5.73
C GLN A 88 9.38 -24.39 -5.72
N GLY A 89 9.32 -25.04 -6.89
CA GLY A 89 9.57 -26.48 -7.04
C GLY A 89 10.98 -26.87 -6.60
N GLN A 90 11.99 -26.11 -7.03
CA GLN A 90 13.39 -26.32 -6.63
C GLN A 90 13.59 -26.13 -5.12
N VAL A 91 13.06 -25.05 -4.53
CA VAL A 91 13.14 -24.81 -3.08
C VAL A 91 12.50 -25.97 -2.30
N LYS A 92 11.34 -26.46 -2.75
CA LYS A 92 10.66 -27.60 -2.11
C LYS A 92 11.46 -28.91 -2.23
N GLY A 93 12.16 -29.11 -3.35
CA GLY A 93 13.09 -30.23 -3.54
C GLY A 93 14.30 -30.14 -2.60
N LEU A 94 14.98 -29.00 -2.57
CA LEU A 94 16.15 -28.75 -1.73
C LEU A 94 15.83 -28.83 -0.23
N LEU A 95 14.63 -28.43 0.19
CA LEU A 95 14.18 -28.59 1.58
C LEU A 95 14.00 -30.06 1.97
N LYS A 96 13.43 -30.88 1.07
CA LYS A 96 13.29 -32.34 1.28
C LYS A 96 14.65 -33.02 1.34
N GLU A 97 15.57 -32.63 0.45
CA GLU A 97 16.93 -33.15 0.43
C GLU A 97 17.70 -32.78 1.71
N ASN A 98 17.61 -31.53 2.16
CA ASN A 98 18.20 -31.10 3.44
C ASN A 98 17.63 -31.86 4.64
N ALA A 99 16.32 -32.12 4.66
CA ALA A 99 15.69 -32.90 5.73
C ALA A 99 16.24 -34.34 5.75
N ARG A 100 16.34 -34.97 4.57
CA ARG A 100 16.86 -36.33 4.43
C ARG A 100 18.34 -36.43 4.79
N LEU A 101 19.16 -35.45 4.37
CA LEU A 101 20.58 -35.39 4.75
C LEU A 101 20.78 -35.17 6.24
N LYS A 102 19.93 -34.38 6.91
CA LYS A 102 19.96 -34.24 8.37
C LYS A 102 19.67 -35.57 9.07
N GLU A 103 18.69 -36.32 8.59
CA GLU A 103 18.39 -37.66 9.12
C GLU A 103 19.54 -38.64 8.90
N THR A 104 20.10 -38.71 7.70
CA THR A 104 21.25 -39.57 7.38
C THR A 104 22.46 -39.20 8.25
N ASN A 105 22.77 -37.92 8.40
CA ASN A 105 23.88 -37.48 9.26
C ASN A 105 23.62 -37.79 10.74
N ALA A 106 22.38 -37.70 11.22
CA ALA A 106 22.03 -38.09 12.58
C ALA A 106 22.16 -39.62 12.80
N GLN A 107 21.85 -40.42 11.78
CA GLN A 107 22.06 -41.88 11.81
C GLN A 107 23.54 -42.24 11.77
N LEU A 108 24.33 -41.59 10.91
CA LEU A 108 25.78 -41.80 10.83
C LEU A 108 26.50 -41.44 12.14
N LYS A 109 26.11 -40.36 12.82
CA LYS A 109 26.63 -40.05 14.17
C LYS A 109 26.30 -41.13 15.20
N LYS A 110 25.08 -41.69 15.17
CA LYS A 110 24.70 -42.81 16.05
C LYS A 110 25.47 -44.11 15.76
N VAL A 111 25.91 -44.31 14.50
CA VAL A 111 26.75 -45.46 14.11
C VAL A 111 28.21 -45.21 14.49
N ALA A 112 28.72 -43.98 14.36
CA ALA A 112 30.08 -43.62 14.74
C ALA A 112 30.32 -43.60 16.27
N ASP A 113 29.29 -43.32 17.08
CA ASP A 113 29.35 -43.37 18.55
C ASP A 113 29.10 -44.77 19.14
N LYS A 114 28.92 -45.82 18.31
CA LYS A 114 28.82 -47.20 18.81
C LYS A 114 30.25 -47.76 19.00
N PRO A 115 30.72 -47.95 20.25
CA PRO A 115 32.09 -48.40 20.47
C PRO A 115 32.27 -49.81 19.90
N ALA A 116 33.41 -50.04 19.25
CA ALA A 116 33.89 -51.36 18.89
C ALA A 116 33.98 -52.22 20.17
N SER A 117 32.97 -53.05 20.40
CA SER A 117 32.97 -54.08 21.44
C SER A 117 32.79 -55.42 20.76
N GLY A 118 33.79 -56.29 20.94
CA GLY A 118 33.61 -57.73 20.84
C GLY A 118 34.37 -58.44 19.73
N SER A 119 35.70 -58.45 19.78
CA SER A 119 36.46 -59.63 19.35
C SER A 119 37.74 -59.79 20.20
N GLN A 120 37.55 -60.22 21.45
CA GLN A 120 38.54 -60.98 22.20
C GLN A 120 38.01 -62.42 22.32
N GLN A 121 38.90 -63.39 22.00
CA GLN A 121 39.04 -64.77 22.54
C GLN A 121 37.75 -65.50 22.97
N LYS A 122 37.43 -66.70 22.47
CA LYS A 122 38.24 -67.92 22.44
C LYS A 122 37.43 -69.01 21.74
#